data_AF-A1SCK7-F1
#
_entry.id   AF-A1SCK7-F1
#
_cell.length_a   1.000
_cell.length_b   1.000
_cell.length_c   1.000
_cell.angle_alpha   90.00
_cell.angle_beta   90.00
_cell.angle_gamma   90.00
#
_symmetry.space_group_name_H-M   'P 1'
#
loop_
_entity.id
_entity.type
_entity.pdbx_description
1 polymer ?
#
loop_
_entity_poly.entity_id
_entity_poly.type
_entity_poly.pdbx_seq_one_letter_code
_entity_poly.pdbx_strand_id
1 'polypeptide(L)'
;MPDDIDHLVRQLICGDATAPTQILERAETDRSPLLQVAAALVSDEPAHFLAAASENATTTRDRQMVALATAHVNGDRELLDALVRDHLADHPDNILAAWIAAQHTPAG
;
A
#
# COMPACT_ATOMS: atom_id res chain seq x y z
N MET A 1 -7.37 -13.68 9.72
CA MET A 1 -6.00 -13.81 10.24
C MET A 1 -5.14 -12.77 9.52
N PRO A 2 -4.28 -12.02 10.21
CA PRO A 2 -3.35 -11.09 9.58
C PRO A 2 -2.50 -11.74 8.47
N ASP A 3 -2.21 -13.03 8.63
CA ASP A 3 -1.41 -13.84 7.70
C ASP A 3 -1.97 -13.92 6.27
N ASP A 4 -3.30 -13.79 6.08
CA ASP A 4 -3.90 -13.84 4.74
C ASP A 4 -3.59 -12.58 3.93
N ILE A 5 -3.62 -11.40 4.57
CA ILE A 5 -3.37 -10.12 3.90
C ILE A 5 -1.89 -9.99 3.59
N ASP A 6 -1.02 -10.35 4.53
CA ASP A 6 0.43 -10.35 4.30
C ASP A 6 0.84 -11.33 3.21
N HIS A 7 0.15 -12.47 3.08
CA HIS A 7 0.36 -13.41 1.98
C HIS A 7 -0.01 -12.80 0.62
N LEU A 8 -1.21 -12.19 0.52
CA LEU A 8 -1.66 -11.52 -0.71
C LEU A 8 -0.72 -10.38 -1.12
N VAL A 9 -0.28 -9.57 -0.16
CA VAL A 9 0.69 -8.49 -0.41
C VAL A 9 2.02 -9.06 -0.92
N ARG A 10 2.51 -10.18 -0.36
CA ARG A 10 3.73 -10.83 -0.85
C ARG A 10 3.56 -11.39 -2.26
N GLN A 11 2.41 -11.98 -2.58
CA GLN A 11 2.12 -12.46 -3.93
C GLN A 11 2.11 -11.31 -4.94
N LEU A 12 1.50 -10.17 -4.57
CA LEU A 12 1.54 -8.95 -5.38
C LEU A 12 2.98 -8.50 -5.65
N ILE A 13 3.80 -8.41 -4.59
CA ILE A 13 5.22 -8.01 -4.69
C ILE A 13 6.02 -8.95 -5.59
N CYS A 14 5.74 -10.27 -5.54
CA CYS A 14 6.36 -11.27 -6.39
C CYS A 14 5.86 -11.26 -7.84
N GLY A 15 4.87 -10.42 -8.18
CA GLY A 15 4.30 -10.32 -9.52
C GLY A 15 3.31 -11.44 -9.85
N ASP A 16 2.68 -12.05 -8.85
CA ASP A 16 1.59 -13.00 -9.07
C ASP A 16 0.42 -12.31 -9.79
N ALA A 17 0.09 -12.77 -10.99
CA ALA A 17 -0.93 -12.17 -11.84
C ALA A 17 -2.35 -12.25 -11.24
N THR A 18 -2.59 -13.15 -10.28
CA THR A 18 -3.89 -13.33 -9.62
C THR A 18 -4.05 -12.47 -8.37
N ALA A 19 -2.94 -11.98 -7.80
CA ALA A 19 -2.97 -11.20 -6.56
C ALA A 19 -3.77 -9.89 -6.68
N PRO A 20 -3.65 -9.07 -7.75
CA PRO A 20 -4.47 -7.88 -7.92
C PRO A 20 -5.97 -8.16 -7.79
N THR A 21 -6.49 -9.15 -8.53
CA THR A 21 -7.91 -9.51 -8.51
C THR A 21 -8.35 -9.97 -7.13
N GLN A 22 -7.57 -10.83 -6.47
CA GLN A 22 -7.90 -11.32 -5.13
C GLN A 22 -7.89 -10.21 -4.07
N ILE A 23 -6.96 -9.25 -4.18
CA ILE A 23 -6.90 -8.09 -3.30
C ILE A 23 -8.16 -7.24 -3.47
N LEU A 24 -8.57 -6.95 -4.71
CA LEU A 24 -9.77 -6.15 -4.99
C LEU A 24 -11.03 -6.85 -4.46
N GLU A 25 -11.22 -8.14 -4.76
CA GLU A 25 -12.36 -8.93 -4.28
C GLU A 25 -12.43 -8.94 -2.75
N ARG A 26 -11.29 -9.11 -2.07
CA ARG A 26 -11.27 -9.13 -0.61
C ARG A 26 -11.52 -7.75 0.01
N ALA A 27 -11.02 -6.69 -0.62
CA ALA A 27 -11.21 -5.31 -0.17
C ALA A 27 -12.69 -4.86 -0.20
N GLU A 28 -13.55 -5.54 -0.96
CA GLU A 28 -15.00 -5.29 -0.91
C GLU A 28 -15.63 -5.63 0.44
N THR A 29 -15.05 -6.59 1.18
CA THR A 29 -15.63 -7.12 2.42
C THR A 29 -14.76 -6.86 3.65
N ASP A 30 -13.45 -6.68 3.48
CA ASP A 30 -12.49 -6.43 4.54
C ASP A 30 -11.91 -5.00 4.43
N ARG A 31 -12.16 -4.20 5.47
CA ARG A 31 -11.75 -2.78 5.55
C ARG A 31 -10.44 -2.56 6.29
N SER A 32 -9.60 -3.60 6.41
CA SER A 32 -8.25 -3.46 6.94
C SER A 32 -7.46 -2.38 6.17
N PRO A 33 -6.86 -1.38 6.86
CA PRO A 33 -6.14 -0.30 6.19
C PRO A 33 -5.05 -0.78 5.22
N LEU A 34 -4.31 -1.83 5.58
CA LEU A 34 -3.26 -2.39 4.73
C LEU A 34 -3.83 -2.98 3.43
N LEU A 35 -4.95 -3.70 3.54
CA LEU A 35 -5.62 -4.28 2.37
C LEU A 35 -6.20 -3.20 1.45
N GLN A 36 -6.83 -2.18 2.03
CA GLN A 36 -7.37 -1.05 1.29
C GLN A 36 -6.25 -0.25 0.59
N VAL A 37 -5.09 -0.07 1.24
CA VAL A 37 -3.91 0.50 0.58
C VAL A 37 -3.43 -0.39 -0.57
N ALA A 38 -3.31 -1.70 -0.37
CA ALA A 38 -2.90 -2.61 -1.44
C ALA A 38 -3.89 -2.59 -2.63
N ALA A 39 -5.20 -2.54 -2.35
CA ALA A 39 -6.25 -2.41 -3.36
C ALA A 39 -6.13 -1.11 -4.14
N ALA A 40 -5.85 0.01 -3.47
CA ALA A 40 -5.63 1.29 -4.15
C ALA A 40 -4.48 1.24 -5.17
N LEU A 41 -3.41 0.50 -4.88
CA LEU A 41 -2.22 0.42 -5.74
C LEU A 41 -2.45 -0.40 -7.02
N VAL A 42 -3.49 -1.23 -7.06
CA VAL A 42 -3.80 -2.12 -8.20
C VAL A 42 -5.14 -1.81 -8.87
N SER A 43 -5.88 -0.84 -8.33
CA SER A 43 -7.21 -0.44 -8.77
C SER A 43 -7.16 0.67 -9.82
N ASP A 44 -8.14 0.68 -10.72
CA ASP A 44 -8.41 1.82 -11.62
C ASP A 44 -9.06 3.01 -10.88
N GLU A 45 -9.63 2.77 -9.69
CA GLU A 45 -10.30 3.75 -8.83
C GLU A 45 -9.60 3.85 -7.45
N PRO A 46 -8.33 4.30 -7.39
CA PRO A 46 -7.54 4.30 -6.16
C PRO A 46 -8.14 5.16 -5.04
N ALA A 47 -8.83 6.25 -5.40
CA ALA A 47 -9.41 7.20 -4.45
C ALA A 47 -10.45 6.56 -3.53
N HIS A 48 -11.25 5.61 -4.03
CA HIS A 48 -12.25 4.90 -3.23
C HIS A 48 -11.60 4.12 -2.08
N PHE A 49 -10.56 3.34 -2.42
CA PHE A 49 -9.84 2.51 -1.46
C PHE A 49 -8.98 3.33 -0.50
N LEU A 50 -8.35 4.42 -0.95
CA LEU A 50 -7.60 5.32 -0.06
C LEU A 50 -8.50 6.02 0.95
N ALA A 51 -9.71 6.43 0.55
CA ALA A 51 -10.69 6.99 1.48
C ALA A 51 -11.07 5.97 2.57
N ALA A 52 -11.41 4.74 2.17
CA ALA A 52 -11.72 3.67 3.10
C ALA A 52 -10.54 3.34 4.03
N ALA A 53 -9.31 3.29 3.50
CA ALA A 53 -8.10 3.08 4.31
C ALA A 53 -7.92 4.19 5.35
N SER A 54 -8.11 5.45 4.96
CA SER A 54 -8.00 6.62 5.83
C SER A 54 -9.04 6.59 6.96
N GLU A 55 -10.29 6.25 6.63
CA GLU A 55 -11.38 6.16 7.61
C GLU A 55 -11.15 5.06 8.66
N ASN A 56 -10.52 3.95 8.27
CA ASN A 56 -10.29 2.80 9.13
C ASN A 56 -8.88 2.77 9.76
N ALA A 57 -8.04 3.77 9.47
CA ALA A 57 -6.68 3.87 10.00
C ALA A 57 -6.69 4.21 11.50
N THR A 58 -6.41 3.21 12.34
CA THR A 58 -6.42 3.40 13.80
C THR A 58 -5.04 3.77 14.35
N THR A 59 -3.98 3.34 13.69
CA THR A 59 -2.60 3.57 14.13
C THR A 59 -1.89 4.64 13.32
N THR A 60 -0.78 5.16 13.85
CA THR A 60 0.11 6.06 13.10
C THR A 60 0.72 5.34 11.89
N ARG A 61 1.07 4.05 12.04
CA ARG A 61 1.58 3.21 10.95
C ARG A 61 0.57 3.14 9.79
N ASP A 62 -0.71 2.94 10.09
CA ASP A 62 -1.78 2.92 9.07
C ASP A 62 -1.88 4.26 8.35
N ARG A 63 -1.90 5.37 9.10
CA ARG A 63 -1.99 6.72 8.52
C ARG A 63 -0.79 7.07 7.64
N GLN A 64 0.41 6.68 8.05
CA GLN A 64 1.62 6.85 7.25
C GLN A 64 1.56 6.02 5.96
N MET A 65 1.05 4.79 6.01
CA MET A 65 0.85 3.95 4.82
C MET A 65 -0.15 4.56 3.84
N VAL A 66 -1.24 5.15 4.33
CA VAL A 66 -2.21 5.87 3.49
C VAL A 66 -1.58 7.10 2.84
N ALA A 67 -0.77 7.86 3.58
CA ALA A 67 -0.07 9.03 3.05
C ALA A 67 0.94 8.64 1.95
N LEU A 68 1.69 7.56 2.16
CA LEU A 68 2.61 6.98 1.17
C LEU A 68 1.88 6.58 -0.11
N ALA A 69 0.80 5.81 0.02
CA ALA A 69 0.03 5.35 -1.13
C ALA A 69 -0.63 6.51 -1.87
N THR A 70 -1.12 7.52 -1.16
CA THR A 70 -1.65 8.75 -1.76
C THR A 70 -0.60 9.50 -2.57
N ALA A 71 0.59 9.72 -2.01
CA ALA A 71 1.69 10.38 -2.72
C ALA A 71 2.12 9.58 -3.97
N HIS A 72 2.15 8.25 -3.87
CA HIS A 72 2.43 7.36 -4.99
C HIS A 72 1.41 7.51 -6.12
N VAL A 73 0.12 7.41 -5.80
CA VAL A 73 -0.99 7.51 -6.77
C VAL A 73 -1.02 8.89 -7.45
N ASN A 74 -0.72 9.95 -6.70
CA ASN A 74 -0.67 11.32 -7.24
C ASN A 74 0.60 11.61 -8.05
N GLY A 75 1.61 10.74 -8.00
CA GLY A 75 2.91 10.97 -8.64
C GLY A 75 3.79 12.00 -7.93
N ASP A 76 3.53 12.28 -6.65
CA ASP A 76 4.26 13.27 -5.84
C ASP A 76 5.61 12.69 -5.37
N ARG A 77 6.58 12.56 -6.28
CA ARG A 77 7.84 11.81 -6.06
C ARG A 77 8.67 12.33 -4.87
N GLU A 78 8.86 13.64 -4.74
CA GLU A 78 9.67 14.22 -3.65
C GLU A 78 9.02 13.97 -2.28
N LEU A 79 7.69 14.09 -2.21
CA LEU A 79 6.92 13.80 -1.01
C LEU A 79 6.99 12.30 -0.68
N LEU A 80 6.82 11.45 -1.70
CA LEU A 80 6.92 10.01 -1.55
C LEU A 80 8.29 9.60 -1.00
N ASP A 81 9.38 10.11 -1.57
CA ASP A 81 10.75 9.80 -1.11
C ASP A 81 10.98 10.22 0.36
N ALA A 82 10.45 11.38 0.77
CA ALA A 82 10.53 11.83 2.15
C ALA A 82 9.73 10.91 3.09
N LEU A 83 8.49 10.58 2.73
CA LEU A 83 7.61 9.71 3.51
C LEU A 83 8.14 8.28 3.62
N VAL A 84 8.69 7.73 2.53
CA VAL A 84 9.26 6.37 2.51
C VAL A 84 10.45 6.30 3.46
N ARG A 85 11.35 7.28 3.39
CA ARG A 85 12.54 7.32 4.24
C ARG A 85 12.17 7.36 5.72
N ASP A 86 11.23 8.23 6.08
CA ASP A 86 10.73 8.37 7.46
C ASP A 86 10.05 7.07 7.93
N HIS A 87 9.12 6.55 7.12
CA HIS A 87 8.37 5.36 7.48
C HIS A 87 9.24 4.11 7.62
N LEU A 88 10.20 3.87 6.71
CA LEU A 88 11.09 2.71 6.77
C LEU A 88 12.17 2.85 7.85
N ALA A 89 12.47 4.05 8.33
CA ALA A 89 13.34 4.23 9.51
C ALA A 89 12.66 3.69 10.78
N ASP A 90 11.35 3.88 10.92
CA ASP A 90 10.55 3.40 12.05
C ASP A 90 10.02 1.96 11.86
N HIS A 91 9.75 1.57 10.60
CA HIS A 91 9.15 0.30 10.22
C HIS A 91 9.92 -0.39 9.09
N PRO A 92 11.16 -0.85 9.36
CA PRO A 92 12.05 -1.44 8.34
C PRO A 92 11.51 -2.76 7.75
N ASP A 93 10.55 -3.40 8.42
CA ASP A 93 9.87 -4.63 8.01
C ASP A 93 8.70 -4.41 7.05
N ASN A 94 8.31 -3.15 6.78
CA ASN A 94 7.15 -2.87 5.94
C ASN A 94 7.43 -3.10 4.45
N ILE A 95 7.20 -4.33 4.01
CA ILE A 95 7.43 -4.79 2.64
C ILE A 95 6.64 -4.01 1.59
N LEU A 96 5.43 -3.52 1.90
CA LEU A 96 4.61 -2.78 0.95
C LEU A 96 5.18 -1.38 0.72
N ALA A 97 5.63 -0.72 1.78
CA ALA A 97 6.33 0.57 1.66
C ALA A 97 7.64 0.43 0.86
N ALA A 98 8.41 -0.63 1.11
CA ALA A 98 9.63 -0.91 0.35
C ALA A 98 9.34 -1.19 -1.14
N TRP A 99 8.27 -1.91 -1.45
CA TRP A 99 7.85 -2.15 -2.84
C TRP A 99 7.39 -0.88 -3.54
N ILE A 100 6.60 -0.02 -2.88
CA ILE A 100 6.23 1.31 -3.40
C ILE A 100 7.48 2.12 -3.74
N ALA A 101 8.49 2.13 -2.85
CA ALA A 101 9.75 2.84 -3.07
C ALA A 101 10.55 2.29 -4.26
N ALA A 102 10.62 0.96 -4.40
CA ALA A 102 11.35 0.29 -5.46
C ALA A 102 10.79 0.64 -6.86
N GLN A 103 9.48 0.85 -6.99
CA GLN A 103 8.85 1.26 -8.25
C GLN A 103 9.24 2.68 -8.71
N HIS A 104 9.66 3.53 -7.78
CA HIS A 104 10.03 4.93 -8.06
C HIS A 104 11.54 5.14 -8.22
N THR A 105 12.34 4.12 -7.92
CA THR A 105 13.79 4.15 -8.13
C THR A 105 14.06 4.09 -9.63
N PRO A 106 14.61 5.16 -10.26
CA PRO A 106 15.02 5.07 -11.65
C PRO A 106 16.11 4.00 -11.77
N ALA A 107 16.00 3.12 -12.76
CA ALA A 107 17.12 2.29 -13.18
C ALA A 107 18.28 3.25 -13.51
N GLY A 108 19.31 3.21 -12.67
CA GLY A 108 20.53 4.00 -12.87
C GLY A 108 21.26 3.62 -14.14
#